data_AF-A0AAJ6EZ75-F1
#
_entry.id   AF-A0AAJ6EZ75-F1
#
_cell.length_a   1.000
_cell.length_b   1.000
_cell.length_c   1.000
_cell.angle_alpha   90.00
_cell.angle_beta   90.00
_cell.angle_gamma   90.00
#
_symmetry.space_group_name_H-M   'P 1'
#
loop_
_entity.id
_entity.type
_entity.pdbx_description
1 polymer ?
#
loop_
_entity_poly.entity_id
_entity_poly.type
_entity_poly.pdbx_seq_one_letter_code
_entity_poly.pdbx_strand_id
1 'polypeptide(L)'
;MFRKIEYNTDALGGTFERLTRIEALGGSEDSNAESVKIDAKVFERTMIRSLQRAGDQLVTNLSSKAVNRVLRNERLGEIGPAALISEVVTEKSIRKGFISEAGRYERCCQISHAIKQNGEVEFAILLLPFRTSTPLKNRGTLPDMGEFYTLILLYSLSRACHVAQMKMAKLIEDVAKRVGDGARECAQSTAADETCGIKHLLKAAIQECEKLIKNPKECAATRKLLRKAAANPPGLQVNHEPTFVRLLVELAVSSIPIRSWFSFKDAPVIPVRILACRDAGRYPCFDTVSLEQIAAYRAVLSDALEAFSVDQRFFRLVDYAEIKKSVQDTSGHKEAMRYYAKRKAAFLSDVERILPAIWSARGRDEMHKELSEIDPEGVLRPLFEPILFSLEHSCISDAARQTGLDEKRLYVEAMQTIYLPQDDEKLERLRRQLIEESLRGAILYCSAYEANTGSKNPVGFDDVAAVFPNALRMSIHQKPESSGHFTIHVSPTRKRTPWHGTATLTTGRTPDEICIAIDLAEYLELTGARGVVVYGNEGGLLARHIRARQPVVYLSPTISASDAQALVELLESASLVASG
;
A
#
# COMPACT_ATOMS: atom_id res chain seq x y z
N MET A 1 -1.15 22.43 -5.08
CA MET A 1 -2.21 21.39 -5.11
C MET A 1 -1.79 20.09 -4.40
N PHE A 2 -0.58 19.55 -4.62
CA PHE A 2 -0.14 18.26 -4.04
C PHE A 2 0.01 18.20 -2.51
N ARG A 3 0.39 19.30 -1.83
CA ARG A 3 0.56 19.31 -0.35
C ARG A 3 -0.73 18.96 0.41
N LYS A 4 -1.91 19.32 -0.12
CA LYS A 4 -3.23 19.03 0.49
C LYS A 4 -3.55 17.52 0.60
N ILE A 5 -2.88 16.66 -0.18
CA ILE A 5 -3.15 15.21 -0.23
C ILE A 5 -2.22 14.44 0.72
N GLU A 6 -1.06 15.02 1.07
CA GLU A 6 -0.01 14.34 1.81
C GLU A 6 -0.39 14.02 3.26
N TYR A 7 -1.05 14.96 3.93
CA TYR A 7 -1.46 14.86 5.34
C TYR A 7 -2.80 14.14 5.52
N ASN A 8 -3.42 13.70 4.44
CA ASN A 8 -4.80 13.27 4.51
C ASN A 8 -4.90 11.74 4.53
N THR A 9 -5.10 11.20 5.73
CA THR A 9 -5.25 9.76 6.01
C THR A 9 -6.61 9.21 5.56
N ASP A 10 -7.59 10.09 5.27
CA ASP A 10 -8.99 9.74 4.92
C ASP A 10 -9.54 10.53 3.71
N ALA A 11 -8.67 11.22 2.96
CA ALA A 11 -8.98 12.31 2.02
C ALA A 11 -10.04 12.05 0.96
N LEU A 12 -10.14 10.79 0.58
CA LEU A 12 -11.00 10.33 -0.50
C LEU A 12 -12.10 9.41 0.05
N GLY A 13 -12.02 9.02 1.34
CA GLY A 13 -12.91 8.10 2.04
C GLY A 13 -14.24 8.73 2.41
N GLY A 14 -14.26 10.04 2.58
CA GLY A 14 -15.45 10.84 2.78
C GLY A 14 -16.25 10.43 4.02
N THR A 15 -15.57 10.25 5.16
CA THR A 15 -16.22 9.76 6.38
C THR A 15 -17.38 10.65 6.80
N PHE A 16 -17.19 11.98 6.80
CA PHE A 16 -18.28 12.91 7.07
C PHE A 16 -19.39 12.82 6.01
N GLU A 17 -19.07 12.72 4.71
CA GLU A 17 -20.06 12.57 3.65
C GLU A 17 -20.84 11.24 3.70
N ARG A 18 -20.26 10.19 4.29
CA ARG A 18 -20.97 8.93 4.57
C ARG A 18 -21.82 9.04 5.82
N LEU A 19 -21.34 9.74 6.85
CA LEU A 19 -22.08 10.01 8.07
C LEU A 19 -23.38 10.80 7.80
N THR A 20 -23.34 11.77 6.90
CA THR A 20 -24.56 12.52 6.51
C THR A 20 -25.56 11.68 5.72
N ARG A 21 -25.12 10.57 5.09
CA ARG A 21 -26.03 9.63 4.42
C ARG A 21 -26.70 8.66 5.39
N ILE A 22 -26.11 8.42 6.56
CA ILE A 22 -26.70 7.55 7.60
C ILE A 22 -28.06 8.10 8.04
N GLU A 23 -28.19 9.43 8.19
CA GLU A 23 -29.45 10.08 8.55
C GLU A 23 -30.57 9.81 7.53
N ALA A 24 -30.25 9.87 6.22
CA ALA A 24 -31.21 9.63 5.15
C ALA A 24 -31.68 8.17 5.04
N LEU A 25 -30.94 7.21 5.60
CA LEU A 25 -31.31 5.80 5.61
C LEU A 25 -32.34 5.47 6.70
N GLY A 26 -32.65 6.44 7.58
CA GLY A 26 -33.51 6.25 8.74
C GLY A 26 -32.81 5.39 9.78
N GLY A 27 -32.48 5.97 10.93
CA GLY A 27 -32.00 5.20 12.08
C GLY A 27 -33.13 4.32 12.62
N SER A 28 -33.45 3.22 11.94
CA SER A 28 -34.27 2.17 12.54
C SER A 28 -33.37 1.41 13.49
N GLU A 29 -33.72 1.40 14.77
CA GLU A 29 -33.07 0.63 15.84
C GLU A 29 -33.01 -0.89 15.55
N ASP A 30 -33.63 -1.36 14.45
CA ASP A 30 -33.84 -2.77 14.10
C ASP A 30 -33.15 -3.27 12.81
N SER A 31 -32.27 -2.52 12.15
CA SER A 31 -31.57 -3.04 10.94
C SER A 31 -30.41 -4.01 11.26
N ASN A 32 -30.53 -4.81 12.32
CA ASN A 32 -29.54 -5.86 12.62
C ASN A 32 -29.75 -7.05 11.68
N ALA A 33 -29.28 -6.93 10.44
CA ALA A 33 -29.17 -8.06 9.54
C ALA A 33 -28.41 -9.18 10.25
N GLU A 34 -29.01 -10.37 10.31
CA GLU A 34 -28.47 -11.46 11.13
C GLU A 34 -27.05 -11.82 10.68
N SER A 35 -26.13 -11.86 11.63
CA SER A 35 -24.73 -12.20 11.38
C SER A 35 -24.60 -13.64 10.88
N VAL A 36 -23.71 -13.87 9.91
CA VAL A 36 -23.36 -15.22 9.46
C VAL A 36 -22.40 -15.83 10.49
N LYS A 37 -22.85 -16.87 11.18
CA LYS A 37 -22.05 -17.60 12.17
C LYS A 37 -21.35 -18.78 11.50
N ILE A 38 -20.03 -18.88 11.67
CA ILE A 38 -19.23 -19.95 11.05
C ILE A 38 -18.14 -20.48 12.01
N ASP A 39 -17.82 -21.76 11.92
CA ASP A 39 -16.69 -22.33 12.68
C ASP A 39 -15.38 -21.65 12.30
N ALA A 40 -14.61 -21.23 13.31
CA ALA A 40 -13.40 -20.45 13.13
C ALA A 40 -12.34 -21.20 12.31
N LYS A 41 -12.16 -22.51 12.51
CA LYS A 41 -11.15 -23.29 11.76
C LYS A 41 -11.53 -23.43 10.30
N VAL A 42 -12.83 -23.60 10.02
CA VAL A 42 -13.35 -23.65 8.65
C VAL A 42 -13.12 -22.31 7.96
N PHE A 43 -13.58 -21.22 8.57
CA PHE A 43 -13.46 -19.88 7.98
C PHE A 43 -12.01 -19.45 7.82
N GLU A 44 -11.16 -19.66 8.84
CA GLU A 44 -9.73 -19.33 8.81
C GLU A 44 -9.03 -19.98 7.61
N ARG A 45 -9.18 -21.31 7.45
CA ARG A 45 -8.58 -22.06 6.34
C ARG A 45 -9.07 -21.55 4.98
N THR A 46 -10.37 -21.30 4.83
CA THR A 46 -10.95 -20.87 3.56
C THR A 46 -10.53 -19.43 3.21
N MET A 47 -10.57 -18.53 4.17
CA MET A 47 -10.13 -17.14 4.03
C MET A 47 -8.63 -17.06 3.70
N ILE A 48 -7.80 -17.87 4.35
CA ILE A 48 -6.36 -17.96 4.07
C ILE A 48 -6.12 -18.37 2.61
N ARG A 49 -6.76 -19.46 2.16
CA ARG A 49 -6.65 -19.93 0.77
C ARG A 49 -7.10 -18.87 -0.22
N SER A 50 -8.22 -18.21 0.03
CA SER A 50 -8.74 -17.14 -0.84
C SER A 50 -7.74 -15.99 -0.98
N LEU A 51 -7.18 -15.51 0.14
CA LEU A 51 -6.20 -14.42 0.12
C LEU A 51 -4.87 -14.85 -0.52
N GLN A 52 -4.37 -16.06 -0.25
CA GLN A 52 -3.16 -16.58 -0.89
C GLN A 52 -3.32 -16.70 -2.41
N ARG A 53 -4.46 -17.21 -2.90
CA ARG A 53 -4.76 -17.26 -4.35
C ARG A 53 -4.75 -15.86 -4.97
N ALA A 54 -5.35 -14.87 -4.30
CA ALA A 54 -5.31 -13.48 -4.75
C ALA A 54 -3.87 -12.94 -4.81
N GLY A 55 -3.05 -13.26 -3.81
CA GLY A 55 -1.62 -12.93 -3.77
C GLY A 55 -0.83 -13.55 -4.92
N ASP A 56 -0.99 -14.84 -5.19
CA ASP A 56 -0.31 -15.54 -6.28
C ASP A 56 -0.72 -15.03 -7.67
N GLN A 57 -2.01 -14.68 -7.84
CA GLN A 57 -2.49 -14.04 -9.05
C GLN A 57 -1.85 -12.65 -9.23
N LEU A 58 -1.71 -11.88 -8.15
CA LEU A 58 -1.03 -10.58 -8.17
C LEU A 58 0.45 -10.73 -8.55
N VAL A 59 1.17 -11.69 -7.94
CA VAL A 59 2.56 -12.02 -8.28
C VAL A 59 2.70 -12.33 -9.76
N THR A 60 1.82 -13.19 -10.29
CA THR A 60 1.82 -13.58 -11.69
C THR A 60 1.58 -12.40 -12.62
N ASN A 61 0.59 -11.56 -12.30
CA ASN A 61 0.22 -10.40 -13.10
C ASN A 61 1.31 -9.32 -13.12
N LEU A 62 1.83 -8.93 -11.96
CA LEU A 62 2.86 -7.89 -11.84
C LEU A 62 4.17 -8.34 -12.50
N SER A 63 4.63 -9.57 -12.22
CA SER A 63 5.87 -10.09 -12.79
C SER A 63 5.82 -10.19 -14.30
N SER A 64 4.73 -10.70 -14.88
CA SER A 64 4.56 -10.80 -16.33
C SER A 64 4.48 -9.42 -16.99
N LYS A 65 3.78 -8.45 -16.38
CA LYS A 65 3.74 -7.06 -16.87
C LYS A 65 5.13 -6.43 -16.88
N ALA A 66 5.91 -6.61 -15.80
CA ALA A 66 7.25 -6.06 -15.69
C ALA A 66 8.19 -6.62 -16.77
N VAL A 67 8.25 -7.95 -16.93
CA VAL A 67 9.04 -8.61 -17.97
C VAL A 67 8.64 -8.12 -19.37
N ASN A 68 7.34 -8.09 -19.67
CA ASN A 68 6.84 -7.63 -20.96
C ASN A 68 7.20 -6.16 -21.25
N ARG A 69 7.16 -5.29 -20.25
CA ARG A 69 7.53 -3.87 -20.43
C ARG A 69 9.03 -3.70 -20.63
N VAL A 70 9.87 -4.40 -19.86
CA VAL A 70 11.33 -4.35 -20.02
C VAL A 70 11.76 -4.86 -21.40
N LEU A 71 11.13 -5.93 -21.92
CA LEU A 71 11.42 -6.45 -23.26
C LEU A 71 10.92 -5.54 -24.40
N ARG A 72 9.82 -4.80 -24.19
CA ARG A 72 9.21 -3.95 -25.25
C ARG A 72 9.70 -2.50 -25.26
N ASN A 73 10.11 -1.95 -24.13
CA ASN A 73 10.29 -0.50 -24.00
C ASN A 73 11.72 -0.07 -24.34
N GLU A 74 11.91 0.43 -25.56
CA GLU A 74 13.19 0.98 -26.03
C GLU A 74 13.64 2.23 -25.28
N ARG A 75 12.73 2.92 -24.60
CA ARG A 75 12.98 4.20 -23.90
C ARG A 75 13.39 4.06 -22.43
N LEU A 76 13.47 2.85 -21.89
CA LEU A 76 14.06 2.64 -20.58
C LEU A 76 15.57 2.92 -20.69
N GLY A 77 16.05 3.96 -20.00
CA GLY A 77 17.48 4.32 -20.02
C GLY A 77 18.37 3.20 -19.47
N GLU A 78 17.97 2.59 -18.35
CA GLU A 78 18.66 1.44 -17.75
C GLU A 78 17.84 0.15 -17.94
N ILE A 79 18.50 -0.93 -18.35
CA ILE A 79 17.91 -2.26 -18.51
C ILE A 79 18.71 -3.22 -17.66
N GLY A 80 18.02 -3.95 -16.79
CA GLY A 80 18.61 -4.87 -15.83
C GLY A 80 17.67 -5.18 -14.68
N PRO A 81 18.14 -5.83 -13.61
CA PRO A 81 17.32 -6.15 -12.43
C PRO A 81 16.59 -4.94 -11.83
N ALA A 82 17.25 -3.78 -11.78
CA ALA A 82 16.65 -2.54 -11.29
C ALA A 82 15.39 -2.14 -12.07
N ALA A 83 15.40 -2.30 -13.40
CA ALA A 83 14.25 -1.98 -14.25
C ALA A 83 13.07 -2.93 -14.01
N LEU A 84 13.33 -4.23 -13.78
CA LEU A 84 12.28 -5.19 -13.44
C LEU A 84 11.63 -4.85 -12.09
N ILE A 85 12.45 -4.58 -11.07
CA ILE A 85 11.96 -4.19 -9.74
C ILE A 85 11.15 -2.90 -9.85
N SER A 86 11.69 -1.88 -10.53
CA SER A 86 11.02 -0.58 -10.74
C SER A 86 9.66 -0.74 -11.42
N GLU A 87 9.56 -1.54 -12.49
CA GLU A 87 8.29 -1.76 -13.20
C GLU A 87 7.25 -2.50 -12.35
N VAL A 88 7.68 -3.38 -11.45
CA VAL A 88 6.79 -4.03 -10.47
C VAL A 88 6.27 -2.99 -9.47
N VAL A 89 7.16 -2.27 -8.78
CA VAL A 89 6.78 -1.37 -7.67
C VAL A 89 6.13 -0.06 -8.12
N THR A 90 6.20 0.28 -9.41
CA THR A 90 5.56 1.46 -10.00
C THR A 90 4.35 1.12 -10.88
N GLU A 91 3.89 -0.14 -10.90
CA GLU A 91 2.74 -0.59 -11.69
C GLU A 91 1.48 0.19 -11.33
N LYS A 92 0.68 0.57 -12.32
CA LYS A 92 -0.53 1.38 -12.14
C LYS A 92 -1.57 0.73 -11.22
N SER A 93 -1.67 -0.61 -11.17
CA SER A 93 -2.65 -1.26 -10.29
C SER A 93 -2.31 -1.14 -8.80
N ILE A 94 -1.04 -0.89 -8.45
CA ILE A 94 -0.61 -0.75 -7.07
C ILE A 94 -0.19 0.68 -6.74
N ARG A 95 0.27 1.46 -7.72
CA ARG A 95 0.81 2.81 -7.50
C ARG A 95 -0.31 3.77 -7.17
N LYS A 96 -0.11 4.57 -6.12
CA LYS A 96 -1.03 5.66 -5.76
C LYS A 96 -0.53 6.98 -6.36
N GLY A 97 -1.33 7.53 -7.26
CA GLY A 97 -1.02 8.76 -7.99
C GLY A 97 -0.30 8.55 -9.32
N PHE A 98 0.00 9.67 -9.98
CA PHE A 98 0.72 9.71 -11.25
C PHE A 98 2.24 9.68 -11.02
N ILE A 99 2.97 9.09 -11.97
CA ILE A 99 4.43 9.19 -12.07
C ILE A 99 4.79 9.39 -13.55
N SER A 100 5.63 10.38 -13.82
CA SER A 100 6.13 10.68 -15.16
C SER A 100 7.14 9.63 -15.63
N GLU A 101 7.54 9.67 -16.90
CA GLU A 101 8.65 8.84 -17.39
C GLU A 101 9.97 9.17 -16.68
N ALA A 102 10.23 10.46 -16.40
CA ALA A 102 11.41 10.91 -15.66
C ALA A 102 11.42 10.39 -14.21
N GLY A 103 10.26 10.42 -13.53
CA GLY A 103 10.12 9.86 -12.19
C GLY A 103 10.32 8.34 -12.15
N ARG A 104 9.83 7.60 -13.17
CA ARG A 104 10.13 6.17 -13.26
C ARG A 104 11.61 5.89 -13.46
N TYR A 105 12.27 6.69 -14.29
CA TYR A 105 13.71 6.59 -14.49
C TYR A 105 14.46 6.87 -13.19
N GLU A 106 14.09 7.93 -12.45
CA GLU A 106 14.64 8.24 -11.13
C GLU A 106 14.45 7.06 -10.15
N ARG A 107 13.26 6.45 -10.09
CA ARG A 107 13.03 5.25 -9.26
C ARG A 107 13.94 4.08 -9.66
N CYS A 108 14.14 3.87 -10.96
CA CYS A 108 15.07 2.85 -11.45
C CYS A 108 16.51 3.15 -10.97
N CYS A 109 16.96 4.42 -11.08
CA CYS A 109 18.27 4.84 -10.61
C CYS A 109 18.45 4.66 -9.10
N GLN A 110 17.43 4.95 -8.29
CA GLN A 110 17.45 4.70 -6.84
C GLN A 110 17.61 3.22 -6.52
N ILE A 111 16.88 2.35 -7.22
CA ILE A 111 17.00 0.90 -7.09
C ILE A 111 18.38 0.42 -7.54
N SER A 112 18.88 0.90 -8.68
CA SER A 112 20.22 0.57 -9.18
C SER A 112 21.31 0.99 -8.19
N HIS A 113 21.18 2.16 -7.57
CA HIS A 113 22.08 2.62 -6.53
C HIS A 113 22.02 1.71 -5.30
N ALA A 114 20.83 1.36 -4.81
CA ALA A 114 20.66 0.44 -3.69
C ALA A 114 21.31 -0.94 -3.96
N ILE A 115 21.14 -1.48 -5.17
CA ILE A 115 21.77 -2.73 -5.59
C ILE A 115 23.29 -2.62 -5.57
N LYS A 116 23.86 -1.54 -6.11
CA LYS A 116 25.31 -1.35 -6.16
C LYS A 116 25.94 -1.20 -4.78
N GLN A 117 25.24 -0.55 -3.85
CA GLN A 117 25.75 -0.33 -2.50
C GLN A 117 25.58 -1.56 -1.59
N ASN A 118 24.45 -2.26 -1.70
CA ASN A 118 24.05 -3.25 -0.69
C ASN A 118 23.86 -4.67 -1.24
N GLY A 119 23.84 -4.86 -2.56
CA GLY A 119 23.53 -6.15 -3.19
C GLY A 119 22.05 -6.56 -3.08
N GLU A 120 21.22 -5.76 -2.41
CA GLU A 120 19.80 -6.00 -2.19
C GLU A 120 19.00 -4.68 -2.22
N VAL A 121 17.67 -4.81 -2.22
CA VAL A 121 16.74 -3.67 -2.18
C VAL A 121 15.78 -3.85 -1.03
N GLU A 122 15.89 -3.00 -0.01
CA GLU A 122 14.91 -2.90 1.05
C GLU A 122 14.00 -1.70 0.82
N PHE A 123 12.70 -1.88 1.05
CA PHE A 123 11.73 -0.81 1.10
C PHE A 123 11.20 -0.67 2.53
N ALA A 124 11.04 0.55 3.03
CA ALA A 124 10.44 0.79 4.34
C ALA A 124 9.17 1.63 4.25
N ILE A 125 8.08 1.13 4.84
CA ILE A 125 6.75 1.75 4.82
C ILE A 125 6.17 1.81 6.24
N LEU A 126 5.59 2.95 6.61
CA LEU A 126 4.87 3.14 7.87
C LEU A 126 3.37 2.86 7.66
N LEU A 127 2.81 1.92 8.40
CA LEU A 127 1.39 1.53 8.34
C LEU A 127 1.00 0.60 9.51
N LEU A 128 -0.27 0.18 9.57
CA LEU A 128 -0.80 -0.79 10.54
C LEU A 128 -0.53 -0.38 12.01
N PRO A 129 -0.96 0.82 12.45
CA PRO A 129 -0.74 1.25 13.82
C PRO A 129 -1.61 0.43 14.79
N PHE A 130 -2.92 0.59 14.68
CA PHE A 130 -3.97 -0.01 15.49
C PHE A 130 -5.32 0.40 14.88
N ARG A 131 -6.41 -0.21 15.35
CA ARG A 131 -7.77 0.32 15.18
C ARG A 131 -8.19 1.04 16.45
N THR A 132 -9.00 2.10 16.34
CA THR A 132 -9.67 2.71 17.47
C THR A 132 -11.08 2.15 17.63
N SER A 133 -11.62 2.27 18.84
CA SER A 133 -12.96 1.79 19.22
C SER A 133 -14.11 2.67 18.72
N THR A 134 -13.87 3.56 17.75
CA THR A 134 -14.90 4.49 17.28
C THR A 134 -16.06 3.72 16.62
N PRO A 135 -17.31 3.91 17.10
CA PRO A 135 -18.45 3.12 16.64
C PRO A 135 -18.82 3.44 15.19
N LEU A 136 -18.36 4.56 14.63
CA LEU A 136 -18.58 4.82 13.21
C LEU A 136 -17.73 3.90 12.31
N LYS A 137 -16.46 3.66 12.67
CA LYS A 137 -15.49 3.02 11.77
C LYS A 137 -15.49 1.51 11.90
N ASN A 138 -15.48 1.00 13.13
CA ASN A 138 -15.17 -0.40 13.42
C ASN A 138 -16.16 -1.00 14.45
N ARG A 139 -16.24 -2.34 14.47
CA ARG A 139 -16.78 -3.10 15.61
C ARG A 139 -15.62 -3.84 16.27
N GLY A 140 -15.02 -3.23 17.29
CA GLY A 140 -13.83 -3.75 17.95
C GLY A 140 -12.52 -3.26 17.33
N THR A 141 -11.41 -3.72 17.89
CA THR A 141 -10.07 -3.14 17.68
C THR A 141 -9.09 -4.13 17.07
N LEU A 142 -9.51 -5.36 16.76
CA LEU A 142 -8.65 -6.38 16.15
C LEU A 142 -8.55 -6.16 14.62
N PRO A 143 -7.42 -6.52 13.99
CA PRO A 143 -7.30 -6.59 12.54
C PRO A 143 -8.36 -7.52 11.94
N ASP A 144 -8.88 -7.19 10.77
CA ASP A 144 -9.85 -8.03 10.05
C ASP A 144 -9.33 -8.42 8.66
N MET A 145 -10.18 -8.97 7.80
CA MET A 145 -9.78 -9.41 6.45
C MET A 145 -9.11 -8.29 5.62
N GLY A 146 -9.36 -7.02 5.94
CA GLY A 146 -8.76 -5.86 5.29
C GLY A 146 -7.26 -5.73 5.57
N GLU A 147 -6.84 -5.84 6.83
CA GLU A 147 -5.43 -5.88 7.19
C GLU A 147 -4.75 -7.15 6.67
N PHE A 148 -5.43 -8.29 6.72
CA PHE A 148 -4.88 -9.54 6.16
C PHE A 148 -4.59 -9.41 4.66
N TYR A 149 -5.49 -8.75 3.91
CA TYR A 149 -5.24 -8.39 2.52
C TYR A 149 -4.00 -7.48 2.38
N THR A 150 -3.82 -6.47 3.24
CA THR A 150 -2.62 -5.62 3.22
C THR A 150 -1.33 -6.42 3.41
N LEU A 151 -1.31 -7.37 4.36
CA LEU A 151 -0.13 -8.22 4.60
C LEU A 151 0.22 -9.05 3.34
N ILE A 152 -0.78 -9.71 2.76
CA ILE A 152 -0.59 -10.50 1.54
C ILE A 152 -0.17 -9.64 0.34
N LEU A 153 -0.74 -8.44 0.20
CA LEU A 153 -0.38 -7.51 -0.87
C LEU A 153 1.10 -7.11 -0.79
N LEU A 154 1.58 -6.70 0.39
CA LEU A 154 2.97 -6.29 0.58
C LEU A 154 3.92 -7.48 0.37
N TYR A 155 3.61 -8.65 0.92
CA TYR A 155 4.38 -9.87 0.69
C TYR A 155 4.44 -10.25 -0.80
N SER A 156 3.30 -10.19 -1.48
CA SER A 156 3.18 -10.49 -2.92
C SER A 156 3.95 -9.51 -3.79
N LEU A 157 4.09 -8.24 -3.36
CA LEU A 157 4.84 -7.25 -4.11
C LEU A 157 6.34 -7.58 -4.18
N SER A 158 6.96 -7.90 -3.04
CA SER A 158 8.35 -8.38 -2.99
C SER A 158 8.54 -9.68 -3.76
N ARG A 159 7.61 -10.64 -3.63
CA ARG A 159 7.63 -11.89 -4.41
C ARG A 159 7.52 -11.63 -5.91
N ALA A 160 6.71 -10.67 -6.34
CA ALA A 160 6.56 -10.31 -7.75
C ALA A 160 7.89 -9.81 -8.34
N CYS A 161 8.66 -9.03 -7.59
CA CYS A 161 10.01 -8.60 -7.98
C CYS A 161 10.94 -9.81 -8.20
N HIS A 162 10.92 -10.79 -7.29
CA HIS A 162 11.71 -12.01 -7.42
C HIS A 162 11.27 -12.86 -8.62
N VAL A 163 9.97 -13.12 -8.76
CA VAL A 163 9.42 -13.92 -9.86
C VAL A 163 9.66 -13.24 -11.22
N ALA A 164 9.63 -11.91 -11.30
CA ALA A 164 9.98 -11.19 -12.52
C ALA A 164 11.44 -11.45 -12.95
N GLN A 165 12.37 -11.41 -12.01
CA GLN A 165 13.79 -11.71 -12.25
C GLN A 165 13.99 -13.17 -12.64
N MET A 166 13.36 -14.11 -11.94
CA MET A 166 13.42 -15.54 -12.27
C MET A 166 12.85 -15.85 -13.66
N LYS A 167 11.74 -15.21 -14.05
CA LYS A 167 11.17 -15.32 -15.40
C LYS A 167 12.15 -14.81 -16.45
N MET A 168 12.78 -13.66 -16.23
CA MET A 168 13.80 -13.14 -17.15
C MET A 168 15.01 -14.07 -17.24
N ALA A 169 15.55 -14.53 -16.11
CA ALA A 169 16.66 -15.47 -16.07
C ALA A 169 16.35 -16.77 -16.82
N LYS A 170 15.12 -17.30 -16.67
CA LYS A 170 14.67 -18.48 -17.41
C LYS A 170 14.62 -18.25 -18.92
N LEU A 171 14.13 -17.09 -19.38
CA LEU A 171 14.12 -16.74 -20.81
C LEU A 171 15.54 -16.70 -21.40
N ILE A 172 16.47 -16.09 -20.66
CA ILE A 172 17.89 -16.01 -21.03
C ILE A 172 18.51 -17.41 -21.08
N GLU A 173 18.27 -18.23 -20.07
CA GLU A 173 18.80 -19.59 -19.99
C GLU A 173 18.26 -20.48 -21.13
N ASP A 174 16.99 -20.34 -21.47
CA ASP A 174 16.39 -21.09 -22.58
C ASP A 174 17.00 -20.68 -23.94
N VAL A 175 17.34 -19.41 -24.13
CA VAL A 175 18.10 -18.96 -25.30
C VAL A 175 19.52 -19.54 -25.29
N ALA A 176 20.23 -19.45 -24.16
CA ALA A 176 21.60 -19.96 -24.03
C ALA A 176 21.67 -21.46 -24.43
N LYS A 177 20.71 -22.26 -23.94
CA LYS A 177 20.61 -23.70 -24.27
C LYS A 177 20.36 -23.95 -25.75
N ARG A 178 19.53 -23.14 -26.41
CA ARG A 178 19.27 -23.29 -27.86
C ARG A 178 20.45 -22.84 -28.71
N VAL A 179 21.28 -21.93 -28.23
CA VAL A 179 22.52 -21.51 -28.90
C VAL A 179 23.63 -22.55 -28.74
N GLY A 180 23.79 -23.10 -27.54
CA GLY A 180 24.82 -24.08 -27.20
C GLY A 180 26.07 -23.45 -26.57
N ASP A 181 27.17 -24.20 -26.58
CA ASP A 181 28.41 -23.81 -25.89
C ASP A 181 28.96 -22.45 -26.36
N GLY A 182 29.43 -21.66 -25.41
CA GLY A 182 29.98 -20.32 -25.68
C GLY A 182 28.92 -19.23 -25.90
N ALA A 183 27.63 -19.50 -25.68
CA ALA A 183 26.56 -18.52 -25.90
C ALA A 183 26.76 -17.22 -25.08
N ARG A 184 27.24 -17.34 -23.84
CA ARG A 184 27.41 -16.20 -22.92
C ARG A 184 28.68 -15.41 -23.18
N GLU A 185 29.68 -16.06 -23.79
CA GLU A 185 31.04 -15.57 -24.02
C GLU A 185 31.26 -15.10 -25.46
N CYS A 186 30.37 -15.46 -26.40
CA CYS A 186 30.54 -15.19 -27.84
C CYS A 186 30.59 -13.70 -28.18
N ALA A 187 30.11 -12.82 -27.29
CA ALA A 187 30.22 -11.38 -27.41
C ALA A 187 30.15 -10.68 -26.04
N GLN A 188 30.62 -9.44 -25.99
CA GLN A 188 30.56 -8.55 -24.82
C GLN A 188 30.19 -7.13 -25.24
N SER A 189 29.56 -6.37 -24.35
CA SER A 189 29.23 -4.96 -24.61
C SER A 189 30.47 -4.08 -24.46
N THR A 190 30.72 -3.19 -25.42
CA THR A 190 31.81 -2.20 -25.38
C THR A 190 31.26 -0.77 -25.25
N ALA A 191 32.11 0.18 -24.86
CA ALA A 191 31.78 1.59 -24.95
C ALA A 191 31.59 2.00 -26.42
N ALA A 192 30.75 3.01 -26.68
CA ALA A 192 30.27 3.38 -28.01
C ALA A 192 31.37 3.69 -29.05
N ASP A 193 32.59 3.97 -28.60
CA ASP A 193 33.72 4.39 -29.46
C ASP A 193 34.56 3.21 -29.97
N GLU A 194 34.31 1.97 -29.51
CA GLU A 194 34.97 0.74 -29.96
C GLU A 194 33.99 -0.17 -30.72
N THR A 195 33.42 0.36 -31.79
CA THR A 195 32.45 -0.38 -32.61
C THR A 195 33.15 -1.27 -33.64
N CYS A 196 33.15 -2.58 -33.41
CA CYS A 196 33.32 -3.54 -34.51
C CYS A 196 32.02 -3.53 -35.35
N GLY A 197 32.14 -3.49 -36.68
CA GLY A 197 30.99 -3.40 -37.58
C GLY A 197 30.16 -4.69 -37.62
N ILE A 198 29.27 -4.92 -36.65
CA ILE A 198 28.40 -6.12 -36.56
C ILE A 198 27.31 -6.21 -37.66
N LYS A 199 27.25 -5.25 -38.58
CA LYS A 199 26.27 -5.24 -39.69
C LYS A 199 26.36 -6.50 -40.55
N HIS A 200 27.57 -7.00 -40.81
CA HIS A 200 27.76 -8.22 -41.60
C HIS A 200 27.23 -9.46 -40.86
N LEU A 201 27.38 -9.54 -39.55
CA LEU A 201 26.85 -10.61 -38.70
C LEU A 201 25.31 -10.59 -38.63
N LEU A 202 24.70 -9.40 -38.57
CA LEU A 202 23.24 -9.26 -38.65
C LEU A 202 22.68 -9.69 -40.01
N LYS A 203 23.43 -9.45 -41.10
CA LYS A 203 23.08 -9.97 -42.43
C LYS A 203 23.18 -11.50 -42.48
N ALA A 204 24.22 -12.08 -41.89
CA ALA A 204 24.37 -13.53 -41.76
C ALA A 204 23.23 -14.13 -40.93
N ALA A 205 22.81 -13.50 -39.82
CA ALA A 205 21.68 -13.94 -39.02
C ALA A 205 20.34 -13.93 -39.79
N ILE A 206 20.13 -12.94 -40.66
CA ILE A 206 18.92 -12.90 -41.52
C ILE A 206 18.91 -14.10 -42.49
N GLN A 207 20.05 -14.44 -43.08
CA GLN A 207 20.18 -15.60 -43.98
C GLN A 207 20.01 -16.91 -43.22
N GLU A 208 20.58 -17.01 -42.03
CA GLU A 208 20.51 -18.22 -41.20
C GLU A 208 19.10 -18.46 -40.67
N CYS A 209 18.38 -17.40 -40.32
CA CYS A 209 16.97 -17.43 -39.93
C CYS A 209 16.07 -18.10 -41.00
N GLU A 210 16.34 -17.90 -42.29
CA GLU A 210 15.57 -18.52 -43.38
C GLU A 210 15.81 -20.03 -43.50
N LYS A 211 16.96 -20.52 -43.03
CA LYS A 211 17.29 -21.96 -42.99
C LYS A 211 16.71 -22.64 -41.76
N LEU A 212 16.72 -21.96 -40.61
CA LEU A 212 16.38 -22.55 -39.32
C LEU A 212 14.87 -22.53 -39.02
N ILE A 213 14.14 -21.51 -39.46
CA ILE A 213 12.73 -21.33 -39.12
C ILE A 213 11.82 -21.79 -40.26
N LYS A 214 11.21 -22.96 -40.10
CA LYS A 214 10.31 -23.55 -41.11
C LYS A 214 8.97 -22.83 -41.22
N ASN A 215 8.49 -22.17 -40.16
CA ASN A 215 7.23 -21.45 -40.17
C ASN A 215 7.38 -20.08 -40.86
N PRO A 216 6.68 -19.81 -41.99
CA PRO A 216 6.85 -18.56 -42.73
C PRO A 216 6.50 -17.28 -41.95
N LYS A 217 5.47 -17.35 -41.07
CA LYS A 217 5.04 -16.20 -40.26
C LYS A 217 6.08 -15.85 -39.20
N GLU A 218 6.59 -16.87 -38.52
CA GLU A 218 7.64 -16.73 -37.50
C GLU A 218 8.96 -16.25 -38.12
N CYS A 219 9.34 -16.79 -39.28
CA CYS A 219 10.52 -16.34 -40.02
C CYS A 219 10.39 -14.86 -40.45
N ALA A 220 9.21 -14.45 -40.94
CA ALA A 220 8.96 -13.05 -41.29
C ALA A 220 9.06 -12.11 -40.07
N ALA A 221 8.51 -12.51 -38.93
CA ALA A 221 8.58 -11.73 -37.68
C ALA A 221 10.02 -11.63 -37.16
N THR A 222 10.77 -12.73 -37.16
CA THR A 222 12.17 -12.81 -36.75
C THR A 222 13.05 -11.91 -37.62
N ARG A 223 12.90 -11.98 -38.95
CA ARG A 223 13.62 -11.09 -39.90
C ARG A 223 13.33 -9.61 -39.63
N LYS A 224 12.09 -9.25 -39.27
CA LYS A 224 11.74 -7.87 -38.93
C LYS A 224 12.50 -7.37 -37.71
N LEU A 225 12.65 -8.20 -36.67
CA LEU A 225 13.40 -7.86 -35.45
C LEU A 225 14.90 -7.74 -35.72
N LEU A 226 15.48 -8.67 -36.48
CA LEU A 226 16.90 -8.62 -36.89
C LEU A 226 17.22 -7.36 -37.70
N ARG A 227 16.35 -7.00 -38.66
CA ARG A 227 16.49 -5.76 -39.44
C ARG A 227 16.42 -4.51 -38.56
N LYS A 228 15.55 -4.51 -37.55
CA LYS A 228 15.46 -3.41 -36.58
C LYS A 228 16.76 -3.26 -35.79
N ALA A 229 17.35 -4.37 -35.31
CA ALA A 229 18.64 -4.35 -34.64
C ALA A 229 19.78 -3.87 -35.56
N ALA A 230 19.73 -4.17 -36.86
CA ALA A 230 20.71 -3.70 -37.85
C ALA A 230 20.65 -2.21 -38.16
N ALA A 231 19.51 -1.56 -37.91
CA ALA A 231 19.38 -0.11 -38.12
C ALA A 231 20.22 0.69 -37.11
N ASN A 232 20.32 0.21 -35.86
CA ASN A 232 21.10 0.83 -34.79
C ASN A 232 21.92 -0.25 -34.06
N PRO A 233 23.06 -0.69 -34.63
CA PRO A 233 23.86 -1.76 -34.06
C PRO A 233 24.46 -1.32 -32.71
N PRO A 234 24.33 -2.12 -31.63
CA PRO A 234 25.03 -1.85 -30.38
C PRO A 234 26.55 -1.94 -30.54
N GLY A 235 27.30 -1.18 -29.73
CA GLY A 235 28.74 -1.35 -29.58
C GLY A 235 29.04 -2.67 -28.87
N LEU A 236 29.62 -3.62 -29.61
CA LEU A 236 29.92 -4.97 -29.13
C LEU A 236 31.29 -5.42 -29.63
N GLN A 237 31.99 -6.16 -28.79
CA GLN A 237 33.12 -7.01 -29.17
C GLN A 237 32.61 -8.43 -29.36
N VAL A 238 32.81 -8.99 -30.56
CA VAL A 238 32.41 -10.37 -30.88
C VAL A 238 33.63 -11.27 -30.83
N ASN A 239 33.57 -12.29 -29.99
CA ASN A 239 34.65 -13.26 -29.76
C ASN A 239 34.49 -14.52 -30.63
N HIS A 240 33.25 -14.88 -30.98
CA HIS A 240 32.96 -16.05 -31.80
C HIS A 240 31.75 -15.81 -32.71
N GLU A 241 32.02 -15.46 -33.97
CA GLU A 241 31.00 -15.03 -34.94
C GLU A 241 29.90 -16.07 -35.20
N PRO A 242 30.18 -17.37 -35.44
CA PRO A 242 29.12 -18.34 -35.73
C PRO A 242 28.13 -18.50 -34.57
N THR A 243 28.63 -18.56 -33.33
CA THR A 243 27.79 -18.63 -32.13
C THR A 243 27.00 -17.34 -31.94
N PHE A 244 27.60 -16.19 -32.20
CA PHE A 244 26.92 -14.91 -32.10
C PHE A 244 25.81 -14.76 -33.16
N VAL A 245 26.02 -15.22 -34.40
CA VAL A 245 24.97 -15.26 -35.44
C VAL A 245 23.79 -16.13 -34.99
N ARG A 246 24.05 -17.31 -34.42
CA ARG A 246 23.00 -18.17 -33.86
C ARG A 246 22.28 -17.49 -32.69
N LEU A 247 23.01 -16.83 -31.79
CA LEU A 247 22.43 -16.05 -30.69
C LEU A 247 21.48 -14.97 -31.20
N LEU A 248 21.87 -14.21 -32.23
CA LEU A 248 21.01 -13.18 -32.82
C LEU A 248 19.68 -13.76 -33.32
N VAL A 249 19.70 -14.91 -33.99
CA VAL A 249 18.49 -15.60 -34.45
C VAL A 249 17.62 -16.03 -33.26
N GLU A 250 18.19 -16.71 -32.27
CA GLU A 250 17.45 -17.22 -31.10
C GLU A 250 16.84 -16.11 -30.23
N LEU A 251 17.55 -14.98 -30.08
CA LEU A 251 17.04 -13.79 -29.43
C LEU A 251 15.85 -13.20 -30.18
N ALA A 252 15.94 -13.12 -31.51
CA ALA A 252 14.85 -12.61 -32.34
C ALA A 252 13.62 -13.54 -32.33
N VAL A 253 13.81 -14.86 -32.37
CA VAL A 253 12.73 -15.86 -32.19
C VAL A 253 12.03 -15.66 -30.84
N SER A 254 12.81 -15.42 -29.79
CA SER A 254 12.29 -15.24 -28.42
C SER A 254 11.76 -13.83 -28.15
N SER A 255 11.83 -12.91 -29.13
CA SER A 255 11.52 -11.49 -28.95
C SER A 255 12.30 -10.82 -27.81
N ILE A 256 13.55 -11.24 -27.58
CA ILE A 256 14.45 -10.68 -26.57
C ILE A 256 15.39 -9.67 -27.25
N PRO A 257 15.37 -8.38 -26.87
CA PRO A 257 16.33 -7.42 -27.39
C PRO A 257 17.77 -7.79 -27.01
N ILE A 258 18.72 -7.58 -27.90
CA ILE A 258 20.15 -7.88 -27.67
C ILE A 258 20.71 -7.18 -26.43
N ARG A 259 20.30 -5.93 -26.17
CA ARG A 259 20.66 -5.21 -24.94
C ARG A 259 20.16 -5.92 -23.68
N SER A 260 18.96 -6.51 -23.71
CA SER A 260 18.41 -7.27 -22.59
C SER A 260 19.22 -8.55 -22.35
N TRP A 261 19.69 -9.22 -23.41
CA TRP A 261 20.62 -10.33 -23.27
C TRP A 261 21.86 -9.92 -22.48
N PHE A 262 22.54 -8.84 -22.87
CA PHE A 262 23.74 -8.38 -22.18
C PHE A 262 23.47 -7.88 -20.75
N SER A 263 22.31 -7.29 -20.51
CA SER A 263 21.90 -6.85 -19.17
C SER A 263 21.56 -7.99 -18.22
N PHE A 264 21.16 -9.17 -18.73
CA PHE A 264 20.61 -10.25 -17.90
C PHE A 264 21.37 -11.56 -17.97
N LYS A 265 22.26 -11.78 -18.96
CA LYS A 265 22.99 -13.05 -19.12
C LYS A 265 23.65 -13.44 -17.81
N ASP A 266 24.41 -12.54 -17.19
CA ASP A 266 25.16 -12.84 -15.96
C ASP A 266 24.59 -12.10 -14.74
N ALA A 267 23.35 -11.59 -14.83
CA ALA A 267 22.75 -10.83 -13.75
C ALA A 267 22.32 -11.76 -12.60
N PRO A 268 22.69 -11.45 -11.35
CA PRO A 268 22.18 -12.16 -10.20
C PRO A 268 20.71 -11.81 -9.95
N VAL A 269 20.02 -12.69 -9.22
CA VAL A 269 18.70 -12.38 -8.67
C VAL A 269 18.90 -11.53 -7.42
N ILE A 270 18.44 -10.29 -7.49
CA ILE A 270 18.54 -9.31 -6.41
C ILE A 270 17.45 -9.59 -5.37
N PRO A 271 17.79 -9.78 -4.08
CA PRO A 271 16.83 -9.85 -3.00
C PRO A 271 16.05 -8.54 -2.87
N VAL A 272 14.73 -8.66 -2.68
CA VAL A 272 13.83 -7.52 -2.45
C VAL A 272 12.99 -7.79 -1.21
N ARG A 273 13.06 -6.90 -0.22
CA ARG A 273 12.33 -7.00 1.04
C ARG A 273 11.51 -5.73 1.31
N ILE A 274 10.33 -5.90 1.90
CA ILE A 274 9.53 -4.80 2.46
C ILE A 274 9.55 -4.89 3.99
N LEU A 275 9.97 -3.80 4.62
CA LEU A 275 9.91 -3.53 6.05
C LEU A 275 8.63 -2.72 6.34
N ALA A 276 7.62 -3.39 6.87
CA ALA A 276 6.36 -2.77 7.29
C ALA A 276 6.47 -2.34 8.75
N CYS A 277 6.77 -1.06 8.95
CA CYS A 277 6.94 -0.43 10.25
C CYS A 277 5.56 -0.10 10.86
N ARG A 278 5.17 -0.86 11.89
CA ARG A 278 3.93 -0.68 12.67
C ARG A 278 4.02 0.59 13.49
N ASP A 279 3.46 1.67 12.98
CA ASP A 279 3.69 3.05 13.43
C ASP A 279 2.89 3.49 14.67
N ALA A 280 2.37 2.53 15.43
CA ALA A 280 1.80 2.80 16.76
C ALA A 280 2.86 3.41 17.69
N GLY A 281 2.51 4.53 18.34
CA GLY A 281 3.41 5.30 19.20
C GLY A 281 4.28 6.34 18.48
N ARG A 282 4.13 6.49 17.16
CA ARG A 282 4.77 7.57 16.39
C ARG A 282 4.09 8.93 16.59
N TYR A 283 2.77 8.92 16.76
CA TYR A 283 1.93 10.12 16.80
C TYR A 283 1.33 10.31 18.21
N PRO A 284 1.76 11.34 18.96
CA PRO A 284 1.33 11.54 20.36
C PRO A 284 -0.17 11.79 20.56
N CYS A 285 -0.91 12.16 19.51
CA CYS A 285 -2.35 12.33 19.61
C CYS A 285 -3.10 11.02 19.93
N PHE A 286 -2.46 9.87 19.75
CA PHE A 286 -3.05 8.55 20.04
C PHE A 286 -2.47 7.90 21.30
N ASP A 287 -1.80 8.66 22.18
CA ASP A 287 -1.25 8.14 23.43
C ASP A 287 -2.32 7.64 24.41
N THR A 288 -3.60 7.97 24.17
CA THR A 288 -4.75 7.45 24.91
C THR A 288 -5.11 6.00 24.55
N VAL A 289 -4.67 5.51 23.39
CA VAL A 289 -4.92 4.12 22.97
C VAL A 289 -4.13 3.17 23.86
N SER A 290 -4.82 2.23 24.51
CA SER A 290 -4.20 1.35 25.49
C SER A 290 -3.10 0.47 24.89
N LEU A 291 -2.05 0.22 25.68
CA LEU A 291 -0.97 -0.69 25.28
C LEU A 291 -1.47 -2.12 25.07
N GLU A 292 -2.51 -2.54 25.79
CA GLU A 292 -3.15 -3.85 25.63
C GLU A 292 -3.82 -3.97 24.25
N GLN A 293 -4.56 -2.94 23.82
CA GLN A 293 -5.17 -2.88 22.49
C GLN A 293 -4.12 -2.94 21.37
N ILE A 294 -3.04 -2.17 21.50
CA ILE A 294 -1.92 -2.20 20.53
C ILE A 294 -1.27 -3.59 20.52
N ALA A 295 -1.04 -4.19 21.69
CA ALA A 295 -0.46 -5.53 21.79
C ALA A 295 -1.37 -6.60 21.17
N ALA A 296 -2.68 -6.55 21.43
CA ALA A 296 -3.66 -7.46 20.84
C ALA A 296 -3.72 -7.32 19.31
N TYR A 297 -3.72 -6.09 18.80
CA TYR A 297 -3.68 -5.81 17.36
C TYR A 297 -2.42 -6.40 16.71
N ARG A 298 -1.25 -6.15 17.31
CA ARG A 298 0.04 -6.67 16.83
C ARG A 298 0.11 -8.19 16.87
N ALA A 299 -0.44 -8.81 17.91
CA ALA A 299 -0.45 -10.26 18.04
C ALA A 299 -1.24 -10.90 16.89
N VAL A 300 -2.45 -10.41 16.58
CA VAL A 300 -3.24 -10.91 15.44
C VAL A 300 -2.51 -10.75 14.11
N LEU A 301 -1.84 -9.61 13.87
CA LEU A 301 -1.04 -9.45 12.65
C LEU A 301 0.12 -10.44 12.57
N SER A 302 0.72 -10.79 13.71
CA SER A 302 1.83 -11.74 13.77
C SER A 302 1.35 -13.17 13.55
N ASP A 303 0.25 -13.56 14.22
CA ASP A 303 -0.45 -14.83 14.00
C ASP A 303 -0.86 -14.98 12.52
N ALA A 304 -1.27 -13.87 11.86
CA ALA A 304 -1.61 -13.88 10.44
C ALA A 304 -0.40 -14.20 9.56
N LEU A 305 0.79 -13.64 9.84
CA LEU A 305 1.99 -13.96 9.08
C LEU A 305 2.37 -15.44 9.19
N GLU A 306 2.23 -16.02 10.38
CA GLU A 306 2.46 -17.44 10.61
C GLU A 306 1.43 -18.28 9.83
N ALA A 307 0.15 -17.95 9.93
CA ALA A 307 -0.93 -18.65 9.24
C ALA A 307 -0.80 -18.57 7.70
N PHE A 308 -0.34 -17.45 7.17
CA PHE A 308 -0.05 -17.27 5.74
C PHE A 308 1.28 -17.90 5.29
N SER A 309 2.09 -18.41 6.22
CA SER A 309 3.45 -18.92 5.97
C SER A 309 4.33 -17.88 5.26
N VAL A 310 4.28 -16.63 5.73
CA VAL A 310 5.02 -15.51 5.13
C VAL A 310 6.53 -15.69 5.35
N ASP A 311 7.25 -15.72 4.24
CA ASP A 311 8.72 -15.79 4.23
C ASP A 311 9.34 -14.42 4.53
N GLN A 312 10.06 -14.34 5.65
CA GLN A 312 10.70 -13.12 6.16
C GLN A 312 11.76 -12.54 5.21
N ARG A 313 12.25 -13.31 4.24
CA ARG A 313 13.14 -12.80 3.20
C ARG A 313 12.48 -11.74 2.33
N PHE A 314 11.15 -11.80 2.15
CA PHE A 314 10.39 -10.87 1.32
C PHE A 314 9.65 -9.80 2.12
N PHE A 315 9.25 -10.09 3.35
CA PHE A 315 8.39 -9.21 4.14
C PHE A 315 8.64 -9.36 5.63
N ARG A 316 8.77 -8.23 6.34
CA ARG A 316 8.96 -8.21 7.79
C ARG A 316 8.11 -7.11 8.42
N LEU A 317 7.43 -7.43 9.51
CA LEU A 317 6.86 -6.42 10.41
C LEU A 317 7.95 -5.92 11.36
N VAL A 318 8.04 -4.60 11.50
CA VAL A 318 8.97 -3.92 12.41
C VAL A 318 8.15 -3.09 13.39
N ASP A 319 8.46 -3.17 14.68
CA ASP A 319 7.79 -2.34 15.66
C ASP A 319 8.40 -0.94 15.72
N TYR A 320 7.56 0.09 15.63
CA TYR A 320 8.04 1.46 15.77
C TYR A 320 8.65 1.74 17.14
N ALA A 321 8.27 0.99 18.17
CA ALA A 321 8.92 1.06 19.48
C ALA A 321 10.43 0.73 19.40
N GLU A 322 10.82 -0.21 18.54
CA GLU A 322 12.23 -0.56 18.30
C GLU A 322 12.95 0.57 17.55
N ILE A 323 12.29 1.18 16.56
CA ILE A 323 12.81 2.36 15.85
C ILE A 323 13.04 3.51 16.83
N LYS A 324 12.02 3.87 17.62
CA LYS A 324 12.08 4.94 18.62
C LYS A 324 13.21 4.72 19.61
N LYS A 325 13.33 3.50 20.16
CA LYS A 325 14.41 3.13 21.09
C LYS A 325 15.80 3.27 20.46
N SER A 326 15.93 2.94 19.17
CA SER A 326 17.22 2.98 18.47
C SER A 326 17.70 4.41 18.19
N VAL A 327 16.78 5.37 18.05
CA VAL A 327 17.11 6.76 17.69
C VAL A 327 17.08 7.72 18.89
N GLN A 328 16.49 7.35 20.02
CA GLN A 328 16.18 8.26 21.14
C GLN A 328 17.39 9.06 21.66
N ASP A 329 18.59 8.46 21.63
CA ASP A 329 19.79 9.07 22.20
C ASP A 329 20.64 9.84 21.18
N THR A 330 20.27 9.79 19.90
CA THR A 330 20.97 10.45 18.80
C THR A 330 20.81 11.98 18.86
N SER A 331 21.83 12.71 18.39
CA SER A 331 21.77 14.18 18.30
C SER A 331 20.63 14.64 17.39
N GLY A 332 20.48 14.00 16.22
CA GLY A 332 19.41 14.29 15.28
C GLY A 332 18.01 14.14 15.88
N HIS A 333 17.77 13.10 16.69
CA HIS A 333 16.49 12.94 17.39
C HIS A 333 16.26 14.04 18.43
N LYS A 334 17.27 14.40 19.22
CA LYS A 334 17.16 15.48 20.21
C LYS A 334 16.81 16.82 19.56
N GLU A 335 17.39 17.11 18.40
CA GLU A 335 17.06 18.30 17.61
C GLU A 335 15.66 18.22 16.99
N ALA A 336 15.26 17.05 16.47
CA ALA A 336 13.90 16.80 16.00
C ALA A 336 12.86 17.04 17.11
N MET A 337 13.14 16.63 18.35
CA MET A 337 12.25 16.89 19.49
C MET A 337 12.16 18.37 19.87
N ARG A 338 13.25 19.14 19.72
CA ARG A 338 13.19 20.61 19.86
C ARG A 338 12.35 21.24 18.75
N TYR A 339 12.50 20.77 17.51
CA TYR A 339 11.68 21.22 16.38
C TYR A 339 10.20 20.90 16.61
N TYR A 340 9.88 19.66 17.05
CA TYR A 340 8.54 19.25 17.44
C TYR A 340 7.91 20.22 18.46
N ALA A 341 8.62 20.51 19.56
CA ALA A 341 8.12 21.39 20.61
C ALA A 341 7.83 22.80 20.09
N LYS A 342 8.75 23.36 19.29
CA LYS A 342 8.58 24.67 18.65
C LYS A 342 7.38 24.68 17.70
N ARG A 343 7.25 23.65 16.85
CA ARG A 343 6.18 23.54 15.86
C ARG A 343 4.81 23.39 16.53
N LYS A 344 4.72 22.56 17.57
CA LYS A 344 3.53 22.40 18.40
C LYS A 344 3.09 23.73 19.02
N ALA A 345 4.02 24.46 19.64
CA ALA A 345 3.72 25.74 20.28
C ALA A 345 3.20 26.79 19.29
N ALA A 346 3.81 26.86 18.09
CA ALA A 346 3.35 27.78 17.04
C ALA A 346 1.90 27.47 16.62
N PHE A 347 1.60 26.21 16.29
CA PHE A 347 0.25 25.83 15.90
C PHE A 347 -0.79 26.02 17.01
N LEU A 348 -0.44 25.76 18.28
CA LEU A 348 -1.34 26.00 19.41
C LEU A 348 -1.70 27.48 19.52
N SER A 349 -0.71 28.36 19.47
CA SER A 349 -0.94 29.81 19.50
C SER A 349 -1.82 30.29 18.36
N ASP A 350 -1.64 29.73 17.16
CA ASP A 350 -2.45 30.07 15.98
C ASP A 350 -3.90 29.61 16.14
N VAL A 351 -4.13 28.37 16.61
CA VAL A 351 -5.47 27.82 16.84
C VAL A 351 -6.21 28.54 17.95
N GLU A 352 -5.54 28.81 19.08
CA GLU A 352 -6.16 29.52 20.22
C GLU A 352 -6.73 30.88 19.81
N ARG A 353 -6.08 31.58 18.88
CA ARG A 353 -6.53 32.88 18.36
C ARG A 353 -7.86 32.80 17.60
N ILE A 354 -8.08 31.73 16.83
CA ILE A 354 -9.29 31.59 15.99
C ILE A 354 -10.40 30.75 16.63
N LEU A 355 -10.13 30.13 17.78
CA LEU A 355 -11.03 29.19 18.42
C LEU A 355 -12.45 29.76 18.69
N PRO A 356 -12.62 31.03 19.13
CA PRO A 356 -13.96 31.61 19.28
C PRO A 356 -14.73 31.75 17.96
N ALA A 357 -14.03 32.04 16.86
CA ALA A 357 -14.64 32.10 15.52
C ALA A 357 -15.06 30.71 15.05
N ILE A 358 -14.19 29.70 15.27
CA ILE A 358 -14.48 28.29 14.99
C ILE A 358 -15.72 27.80 15.76
N TRP A 359 -15.86 28.15 17.04
CA TRP A 359 -17.05 27.78 17.81
C TRP A 359 -18.32 28.45 17.29
N SER A 360 -18.21 29.67 16.74
CA SER A 360 -19.35 30.45 16.26
C SER A 360 -19.75 30.11 14.82
N ALA A 361 -18.87 29.45 14.06
CA ALA A 361 -19.11 29.09 12.67
C ALA A 361 -20.36 28.21 12.50
N ARG A 362 -21.16 28.51 11.48
CA ARG A 362 -22.39 27.80 11.12
C ARG A 362 -22.20 27.02 9.83
N GLY A 363 -21.73 25.79 9.99
CA GLY A 363 -21.53 24.84 8.91
C GLY A 363 -20.06 24.60 8.59
N ARG A 364 -19.84 23.50 7.84
CA ARG A 364 -18.51 22.98 7.54
C ARG A 364 -17.65 23.96 6.74
N ASP A 365 -18.23 24.66 5.77
CA ASP A 365 -17.50 25.57 4.90
C ASP A 365 -17.00 26.81 5.65
N GLU A 366 -17.81 27.35 6.56
CA GLU A 366 -17.43 28.49 7.40
C GLU A 366 -16.31 28.09 8.36
N MET A 367 -16.45 26.96 9.07
CA MET A 367 -15.37 26.46 9.95
C MET A 367 -14.06 26.20 9.18
N HIS A 368 -14.15 25.63 7.98
CA HIS A 368 -12.98 25.40 7.14
C HIS A 368 -12.33 26.69 6.62
N LYS A 369 -13.12 27.75 6.42
CA LYS A 369 -12.60 29.08 6.07
C LYS A 369 -11.79 29.66 7.23
N GLU A 370 -12.32 29.61 8.44
CA GLU A 370 -11.62 30.07 9.65
C GLU A 370 -10.30 29.30 9.86
N LEU A 371 -10.31 27.96 9.73
CA LEU A 371 -9.07 27.17 9.80
C LEU A 371 -8.05 27.53 8.72
N SER A 372 -8.51 27.92 7.53
CA SER A 372 -7.62 28.30 6.44
C SER A 372 -6.88 29.62 6.69
N GLU A 373 -7.35 30.48 7.60
CA GLU A 373 -6.67 31.73 7.92
C GLU A 373 -5.31 31.49 8.61
N ILE A 374 -5.22 30.42 9.39
CA ILE A 374 -4.01 30.05 10.14
C ILE A 374 -3.20 28.91 9.51
N ASP A 375 -3.72 28.30 8.45
CA ASP A 375 -3.11 27.15 7.78
C ASP A 375 -2.78 27.47 6.31
N PRO A 376 -1.92 28.49 6.04
CA PRO A 376 -1.59 28.92 4.68
C PRO A 376 -0.91 27.79 3.87
N GLU A 377 -0.25 26.86 4.56
CA GLU A 377 0.43 25.72 3.93
C GLU A 377 -0.50 24.51 3.69
N GLY A 378 -1.71 24.52 4.27
CA GLY A 378 -2.69 23.45 4.13
C GLY A 378 -2.25 22.14 4.79
N VAL A 379 -1.67 22.22 5.98
CA VAL A 379 -1.15 21.10 6.79
C VAL A 379 -2.16 20.68 7.86
N LEU A 380 -2.70 21.63 8.62
CA LEU A 380 -3.56 21.35 9.77
C LEU A 380 -4.99 21.01 9.34
N ARG A 381 -5.59 21.83 8.46
CA ARG A 381 -6.99 21.70 8.05
C ARG A 381 -7.31 20.32 7.46
N PRO A 382 -6.47 19.71 6.58
CA PRO A 382 -6.75 18.38 6.06
C PRO A 382 -6.74 17.26 7.10
N LEU A 383 -6.22 17.50 8.31
CA LEU A 383 -6.15 16.52 9.39
C LEU A 383 -7.24 16.67 10.44
N PHE A 384 -7.98 17.78 10.48
CA PHE A 384 -9.05 17.98 11.45
C PHE A 384 -10.07 16.82 11.45
N GLU A 385 -10.71 16.56 10.30
CA GLU A 385 -11.69 15.47 10.17
C GLU A 385 -11.09 14.08 10.37
N PRO A 386 -9.96 13.71 9.74
CA PRO A 386 -9.37 12.41 9.99
C PRO A 386 -9.05 12.15 11.47
N ILE A 387 -8.62 13.17 12.22
CA ILE A 387 -8.36 13.07 13.66
C ILE A 387 -9.66 13.00 14.44
N LEU A 388 -10.64 13.88 14.17
CA LEU A 388 -11.98 13.86 14.79
C LEU A 388 -12.62 12.46 14.72
N PHE A 389 -12.59 11.80 13.56
CA PHE A 389 -13.20 10.48 13.43
C PHE A 389 -12.30 9.32 13.88
N SER A 390 -11.02 9.58 14.21
CA SER A 390 -10.08 8.52 14.62
C SER A 390 -9.81 8.53 16.12
N LEU A 391 -9.89 9.67 16.81
CA LEU A 391 -9.64 9.75 18.24
C LEU A 391 -10.74 9.05 19.05
N GLU A 392 -10.34 8.50 20.19
CA GLU A 392 -11.24 7.99 21.21
C GLU A 392 -11.60 9.16 22.15
N HIS A 393 -12.78 9.73 21.93
CA HIS A 393 -13.26 10.90 22.66
C HIS A 393 -13.91 10.50 23.99
N SER A 394 -13.09 10.38 25.04
CA SER A 394 -13.56 10.05 26.40
C SER A 394 -14.67 10.98 26.92
N CYS A 395 -14.70 12.22 26.45
CA CYS A 395 -15.74 13.19 26.78
C CYS A 395 -17.16 12.77 26.33
N ILE A 396 -17.27 11.94 25.29
CA ILE A 396 -18.55 11.37 24.84
C ILE A 396 -19.03 10.33 25.86
N SER A 397 -18.16 9.41 26.27
CA SER A 397 -18.49 8.40 27.28
C SER A 397 -18.88 9.05 28.62
N ASP A 398 -18.21 10.12 29.01
CA ASP A 398 -18.56 10.91 30.19
C ASP A 398 -19.92 11.59 30.06
N ALA A 399 -20.17 12.24 28.92
CA ALA A 399 -21.45 12.89 28.64
C ALA A 399 -22.62 11.89 28.57
N ALA A 400 -22.41 10.73 27.96
CA ALA A 400 -23.39 9.64 27.89
C ALA A 400 -23.77 9.14 29.29
N ARG A 401 -22.77 8.89 30.15
CA ARG A 401 -23.01 8.49 31.55
C ARG A 401 -23.77 9.55 32.36
N GLN A 402 -23.50 10.82 32.14
CA GLN A 402 -24.18 11.92 32.85
C GLN A 402 -25.61 12.18 32.37
N THR A 403 -25.89 11.91 31.09
CA THR A 403 -27.21 12.14 30.48
C THR A 403 -28.09 10.88 30.45
N GLY A 404 -27.51 9.70 30.67
CA GLY A 404 -28.21 8.42 30.54
C GLY A 404 -28.50 8.02 29.09
N LEU A 405 -27.84 8.67 28.12
CA LEU A 405 -27.99 8.36 26.70
C LEU A 405 -27.09 7.19 26.29
N ASP A 406 -27.50 6.48 25.24
CA ASP A 406 -26.65 5.49 24.59
C ASP A 406 -25.40 6.17 24.00
N GLU A 407 -24.22 5.69 24.38
CA GLU A 407 -22.94 6.30 23.99
C GLU A 407 -22.73 6.29 22.47
N LYS A 408 -23.12 5.20 21.81
CA LYS A 408 -23.00 5.06 20.35
C LYS A 408 -23.89 6.08 19.65
N ARG A 409 -25.15 6.20 20.09
CA ARG A 409 -26.10 7.19 19.57
C ARG A 409 -25.59 8.61 19.77
N LEU A 410 -25.14 8.94 20.98
CA LEU A 410 -24.58 10.27 21.28
C LEU A 410 -23.34 10.57 20.42
N TYR A 411 -22.47 9.57 20.19
CA TYR A 411 -21.34 9.73 19.29
C TYR A 411 -21.79 10.12 17.87
N VAL A 412 -22.75 9.38 17.30
CA VAL A 412 -23.23 9.65 15.94
C VAL A 412 -23.88 11.03 15.84
N GLU A 413 -24.75 11.38 16.79
CA GLU A 413 -25.44 12.68 16.85
C GLU A 413 -24.43 13.84 16.99
N ALA A 414 -23.43 13.71 17.88
CA ALA A 414 -22.39 14.73 18.06
C ALA A 414 -21.53 14.92 16.81
N MET A 415 -21.18 13.84 16.12
CA MET A 415 -20.39 13.89 14.89
C MET A 415 -21.17 14.47 13.71
N GLN A 416 -22.48 14.22 13.64
CA GLN A 416 -23.37 14.78 12.61
C GLN A 416 -23.53 16.30 12.78
N THR A 417 -23.63 16.75 14.02
CA THR A 417 -23.89 18.15 14.37
C THR A 417 -22.63 18.96 14.69
N ILE A 418 -21.43 18.37 14.52
CA ILE A 418 -20.15 18.97 14.93
C ILE A 418 -19.92 20.39 14.38
N TYR A 419 -20.44 20.67 13.19
CA TYR A 419 -20.31 21.96 12.50
C TYR A 419 -21.42 22.97 12.78
N LEU A 420 -22.37 22.66 13.66
CA LEU A 420 -23.50 23.51 13.99
C LEU A 420 -23.49 23.84 15.49
N PRO A 421 -23.49 25.12 15.88
CA PRO A 421 -23.68 25.50 17.28
C PRO A 421 -25.00 24.93 17.83
N GLN A 422 -24.97 24.45 19.07
CA GLN A 422 -26.12 23.83 19.73
C GLN A 422 -26.81 24.83 20.67
N ASP A 423 -28.14 24.76 20.75
CA ASP A 423 -28.93 25.56 21.69
C ASP A 423 -28.85 25.00 23.13
N ASP A 424 -28.69 23.68 23.26
CA ASP A 424 -28.45 23.02 24.55
C ASP A 424 -27.00 23.25 25.01
N GLU A 425 -26.82 23.86 26.19
CA GLU A 425 -25.50 24.23 26.70
C GLU A 425 -24.57 23.02 26.94
N LYS A 426 -25.12 21.86 27.32
CA LYS A 426 -24.32 20.64 27.55
C LYS A 426 -23.84 20.06 26.23
N LEU A 427 -24.72 19.99 25.23
CA LEU A 427 -24.35 19.54 23.88
C LEU A 427 -23.37 20.51 23.21
N GLU A 428 -23.55 21.82 23.40
CA GLU A 428 -22.62 22.82 22.89
C GLU A 428 -21.24 22.70 23.56
N ARG A 429 -21.20 22.46 24.87
CA ARG A 429 -19.94 22.22 25.59
C ARG A 429 -19.22 20.97 25.08
N LEU A 430 -19.95 19.87 24.87
CA LEU A 430 -19.40 18.65 24.28
C LEU A 430 -18.86 18.91 22.87
N ARG A 431 -19.62 19.59 22.01
CA ARG A 431 -19.21 19.95 20.65
C ARG A 431 -17.91 20.76 20.63
N ARG A 432 -17.81 21.80 21.46
CA ARG A 432 -16.60 22.63 21.58
C ARG A 432 -15.40 21.81 22.02
N GLN A 433 -15.59 20.94 23.02
CA GLN A 433 -14.54 20.05 23.51
C GLN A 433 -14.06 19.08 22.41
N LEU A 434 -14.97 18.47 21.64
CA LEU A 434 -14.62 17.58 20.52
C LEU A 434 -13.80 18.32 19.45
N ILE A 435 -14.19 19.55 19.11
CA ILE A 435 -13.45 20.39 18.16
C ILE A 435 -12.04 20.68 18.68
N GLU A 436 -11.93 21.12 19.94
CA GLU A 436 -10.65 21.42 20.58
C GLU A 436 -9.72 20.21 20.65
N GLU A 437 -10.22 19.06 21.12
CA GLU A 437 -9.47 17.80 21.18
C GLU A 437 -8.98 17.39 19.80
N SER A 438 -9.83 17.51 18.78
CA SER A 438 -9.48 17.16 17.40
C SER A 438 -8.43 18.10 16.80
N LEU A 439 -8.54 19.40 17.05
CA LEU A 439 -7.53 20.37 16.61
C LEU A 439 -6.20 20.14 17.33
N ARG A 440 -6.21 19.94 18.66
CA ARG A 440 -5.01 19.57 19.42
C ARG A 440 -4.39 18.27 18.89
N GLY A 441 -5.20 17.26 18.59
CA GLY A 441 -4.75 16.01 17.99
C GLY A 441 -4.09 16.22 16.62
N ALA A 442 -4.69 17.04 15.75
CA ALA A 442 -4.12 17.40 14.45
C ALA A 442 -2.78 18.14 14.61
N ILE A 443 -2.66 19.07 15.57
CA ILE A 443 -1.40 19.75 15.88
C ILE A 443 -0.31 18.76 16.29
N LEU A 444 -0.63 17.84 17.21
CA LEU A 444 0.31 16.82 17.68
C LEU A 444 0.76 15.91 16.54
N TYR A 445 -0.18 15.49 15.68
CA TYR A 445 0.11 14.67 14.52
C TYR A 445 1.03 15.39 13.53
N CYS A 446 0.69 16.61 13.10
CA CYS A 446 1.48 17.40 12.16
C CYS A 446 2.89 17.65 12.68
N SER A 447 2.99 18.06 13.94
CA SER A 447 4.28 18.37 14.56
C SER A 447 5.17 17.12 14.63
N ALA A 448 4.61 15.96 15.01
CA ALA A 448 5.35 14.71 15.08
C ALA A 448 5.73 14.20 13.68
N TYR A 449 4.82 14.33 12.71
CA TYR A 449 5.10 13.97 11.32
C TYR A 449 6.27 14.78 10.75
N GLU A 450 6.25 16.11 10.90
CA GLU A 450 7.29 16.99 10.36
C GLU A 450 8.63 16.77 11.05
N ALA A 451 8.63 16.64 12.38
CA ALA A 451 9.84 16.37 13.16
C ALA A 451 10.53 15.05 12.79
N ASN A 452 9.76 14.03 12.40
CA ASN A 452 10.28 12.69 12.13
C ASN A 452 10.38 12.34 10.64
N THR A 453 10.22 13.31 9.73
CA THR A 453 10.30 13.10 8.28
C THR A 453 11.37 14.00 7.69
N GLY A 454 12.45 13.45 7.14
CA GLY A 454 13.67 14.21 6.84
C GLY A 454 13.48 15.38 5.87
N SER A 455 12.52 15.27 4.93
CA SER A 455 12.19 16.36 3.99
C SER A 455 11.31 17.47 4.59
N LYS A 456 10.95 17.39 5.87
CA LYS A 456 9.97 18.27 6.53
C LYS A 456 10.54 19.03 7.73
N ASN A 457 11.75 18.72 8.17
CA ASN A 457 12.42 19.44 9.24
C ASN A 457 13.78 19.97 8.77
N PRO A 458 14.27 21.06 9.36
CA PRO A 458 15.52 21.70 8.93
C PRO A 458 16.78 20.88 9.24
N VAL A 459 16.67 19.85 10.09
CA VAL A 459 17.82 19.01 10.51
C VAL A 459 17.95 17.74 9.66
N GLY A 460 17.03 17.50 8.74
CA GLY A 460 17.06 16.33 7.86
C GLY A 460 16.78 15.00 8.55
N PHE A 461 16.29 15.01 9.80
CA PHE A 461 16.07 13.79 10.58
C PHE A 461 14.85 13.01 10.06
N ASP A 462 15.07 11.74 9.72
CA ASP A 462 14.02 10.77 9.41
C ASP A 462 14.21 9.57 10.33
N ASP A 463 13.18 9.27 11.12
CA ASP A 463 13.22 8.21 12.13
C ASP A 463 13.46 6.81 11.52
N VAL A 464 12.83 6.54 10.37
CA VAL A 464 13.00 5.27 9.66
C VAL A 464 14.36 5.21 8.98
N ALA A 465 14.81 6.27 8.30
CA ALA A 465 16.12 6.28 7.65
C ALA A 465 17.29 6.24 8.66
N ALA A 466 17.10 6.74 9.88
CA ALA A 466 18.11 6.63 10.92
C ALA A 466 18.37 5.17 11.36
N VAL A 467 17.37 4.28 11.23
CA VAL A 467 17.49 2.85 11.56
C VAL A 467 17.76 2.00 10.33
N PHE A 468 17.16 2.36 9.20
CA PHE A 468 17.27 1.67 7.92
C PHE A 468 17.80 2.63 6.84
N PRO A 469 19.06 3.09 6.93
CA PRO A 469 19.60 4.14 6.06
C PRO A 469 19.65 3.76 4.58
N ASN A 470 19.67 2.46 4.30
CA ASN A 470 19.72 1.90 2.96
C ASN A 470 18.34 1.57 2.38
N ALA A 471 17.28 1.65 3.18
CA ALA A 471 15.94 1.30 2.73
C ALA A 471 15.31 2.46 1.92
N LEU A 472 14.79 2.14 0.75
CA LEU A 472 14.03 3.07 -0.07
C LEU A 472 12.67 3.34 0.58
N ARG A 473 12.26 4.60 0.63
CA ARG A 473 11.00 4.99 1.31
C ARG A 473 9.78 4.66 0.46
N MET A 474 8.85 3.92 1.05
CA MET A 474 7.51 3.70 0.55
C MET A 474 6.49 4.51 1.34
N SER A 475 5.33 4.82 0.74
CA SER A 475 4.26 5.53 1.44
C SER A 475 2.86 5.09 1.02
N ILE A 476 1.97 5.06 2.01
CA ILE A 476 0.52 4.92 1.83
C ILE A 476 -0.15 6.25 1.42
N HIS A 477 0.55 7.38 1.59
CA HIS A 477 0.06 8.73 1.25
C HIS A 477 0.67 9.19 -0.06
N GLN A 478 -0.14 9.77 -0.95
CA GLN A 478 0.38 10.32 -2.19
C GLN A 478 1.44 11.39 -1.91
N LYS A 479 2.65 11.14 -2.40
CA LYS A 479 3.77 12.09 -2.32
C LYS A 479 3.99 12.78 -3.67
N PRO A 480 4.55 14.02 -3.68
CA PRO A 480 5.05 14.60 -4.92
C PRO A 480 6.15 13.72 -5.51
N GLU A 481 6.24 13.68 -6.83
CA GLU A 481 7.25 12.87 -7.53
C GLU A 481 8.67 13.19 -7.05
N SER A 482 8.97 14.48 -6.84
CA SER A 482 10.26 14.98 -6.33
C SER A 482 10.67 14.47 -4.94
N SER A 483 9.77 13.82 -4.19
CA SER A 483 10.12 13.24 -2.88
C SER A 483 11.01 12.01 -2.97
N GLY A 484 11.09 11.34 -4.11
CA GLY A 484 11.77 10.05 -4.20
C GLY A 484 10.95 8.86 -3.64
N HIS A 485 9.77 9.07 -3.03
CA HIS A 485 9.03 8.00 -2.35
C HIS A 485 8.20 7.11 -3.29
N PHE A 486 8.26 5.79 -3.08
CA PHE A 486 7.42 4.81 -3.76
C PHE A 486 6.01 4.79 -3.15
N THR A 487 5.07 5.47 -3.81
CA THR A 487 3.72 5.59 -3.28
C THR A 487 2.82 4.47 -3.78
N ILE A 488 2.23 3.69 -2.86
CA ILE A 488 1.37 2.55 -3.18
C ILE A 488 0.01 2.59 -2.47
N HIS A 489 -0.98 1.95 -3.08
CA HIS A 489 -2.20 1.52 -2.42
C HIS A 489 -1.89 0.25 -1.62
N VAL A 490 -2.19 0.27 -0.32
CA VAL A 490 -2.06 -0.89 0.57
C VAL A 490 -3.41 -1.50 0.96
N SER A 491 -4.49 -0.86 0.53
CA SER A 491 -5.86 -1.21 0.86
C SER A 491 -6.56 -1.80 -0.37
N PRO A 492 -7.53 -2.72 -0.20
CA PRO A 492 -8.37 -3.18 -1.30
C PRO A 492 -9.28 -2.06 -1.85
N THR A 493 -9.39 -0.92 -1.15
CA THR A 493 -10.07 0.29 -1.64
C THR A 493 -9.11 1.45 -1.73
N ARG A 494 -9.17 2.24 -2.82
CA ARG A 494 -8.26 3.39 -3.01
C ARG A 494 -8.44 4.53 -2.00
N LYS A 495 -9.58 4.56 -1.33
CA LYS A 495 -10.08 5.72 -0.57
C LYS A 495 -9.80 5.65 0.93
N ARG A 496 -9.63 4.45 1.50
CA ARG A 496 -9.58 4.21 2.96
C ARG A 496 -8.61 3.08 3.27
N THR A 497 -7.79 3.22 4.31
CA THR A 497 -6.91 2.14 4.79
C THR A 497 -7.67 1.19 5.72
N PRO A 498 -7.26 -0.09 5.84
CA PRO A 498 -8.02 -1.07 6.60
C PRO A 498 -8.27 -0.71 8.06
N TRP A 499 -7.30 -0.12 8.76
CA TRP A 499 -7.46 0.27 10.16
C TRP A 499 -8.37 1.50 10.38
N HIS A 500 -8.87 2.12 9.31
CA HIS A 500 -9.83 3.22 9.36
C HIS A 500 -11.23 2.81 8.89
N GLY A 501 -11.54 1.51 8.89
CA GLY A 501 -12.84 0.93 8.61
C GLY A 501 -12.83 -0.59 8.79
N THR A 502 -13.81 -1.27 8.21
CA THR A 502 -13.90 -2.73 8.23
C THR A 502 -14.00 -3.29 6.82
N ALA A 503 -13.50 -4.52 6.65
CA ALA A 503 -13.59 -5.20 5.38
C ALA A 503 -15.04 -5.59 5.04
N THR A 504 -15.40 -5.45 3.77
CA THR A 504 -16.67 -5.92 3.22
C THR A 504 -16.43 -6.68 1.92
N LEU A 505 -17.22 -7.74 1.70
CA LEU A 505 -17.28 -8.49 0.46
C LEU A 505 -18.52 -8.08 -0.32
N THR A 506 -18.33 -7.79 -1.60
CA THR A 506 -19.39 -7.45 -2.57
C THR A 506 -19.24 -8.32 -3.81
N THR A 507 -20.31 -8.46 -4.60
CA THR A 507 -20.21 -9.13 -5.90
C THR A 507 -19.24 -8.39 -6.82
N GLY A 508 -18.41 -9.15 -7.53
CA GLY A 508 -17.47 -8.62 -8.52
C GLY A 508 -18.14 -8.18 -9.82
N ARG A 509 -17.31 -7.92 -10.85
CA ARG A 509 -17.82 -7.54 -12.17
C ARG A 509 -18.33 -8.74 -12.95
N THR A 510 -17.82 -9.92 -12.63
CA THR A 510 -18.25 -11.20 -13.18
C THR A 510 -18.83 -12.08 -12.07
N PRO A 511 -19.68 -13.07 -12.41
CA PRO A 511 -20.26 -13.97 -11.42
C PRO A 511 -19.22 -14.75 -10.58
N ASP A 512 -18.03 -14.96 -11.12
CA ASP A 512 -16.94 -15.72 -10.48
C ASP A 512 -15.98 -14.81 -9.68
N GLU A 513 -16.30 -13.54 -9.50
CA GLU A 513 -15.48 -12.58 -8.76
C GLU A 513 -16.20 -12.12 -7.49
N ILE A 514 -15.43 -11.99 -6.42
CA ILE A 514 -15.82 -11.27 -5.21
C ILE A 514 -14.87 -10.10 -5.00
N CYS A 515 -15.42 -8.93 -4.73
CA CYS A 515 -14.67 -7.74 -4.44
C CYS A 515 -14.52 -7.58 -2.93
N ILE A 516 -13.29 -7.40 -2.45
CA ILE A 516 -13.04 -6.89 -1.11
C ILE A 516 -12.94 -5.36 -1.15
N ALA A 517 -13.54 -4.70 -0.17
CA ALA A 517 -13.46 -3.26 0.04
C ALA A 517 -13.34 -2.93 1.53
N ILE A 518 -13.02 -1.68 1.85
CA ILE A 518 -13.05 -1.13 3.22
C ILE A 518 -14.12 -0.05 3.30
N ASP A 519 -15.01 -0.18 4.29
CA ASP A 519 -16.06 0.80 4.56
C ASP A 519 -16.27 1.04 6.07
N LEU A 520 -17.16 1.95 6.44
CA LEU A 520 -17.52 2.25 7.82
C LEU A 520 -18.50 1.20 8.35
N ALA A 521 -18.19 0.58 9.50
CA ALA A 521 -19.03 -0.47 10.08
C ALA A 521 -20.50 -0.02 10.26
N GLU A 522 -20.73 1.20 10.77
CA GLU A 522 -22.09 1.75 10.93
C GLU A 522 -22.85 1.81 9.61
N TYR A 523 -22.19 2.30 8.55
CA TYR A 523 -22.79 2.44 7.23
C TYR A 523 -23.13 1.08 6.62
N LEU A 524 -22.27 0.08 6.83
CA LEU A 524 -22.49 -1.28 6.35
C LEU A 524 -23.72 -1.92 7.02
N GLU A 525 -23.80 -1.82 8.34
CA GLU A 525 -24.93 -2.39 9.11
C GLU A 525 -26.26 -1.77 8.69
N LEU A 526 -26.32 -0.43 8.60
CA LEU A 526 -27.52 0.29 8.16
C LEU A 526 -27.92 0.03 6.70
N THR A 527 -26.98 -0.42 5.87
CA THR A 527 -27.26 -0.83 4.49
C THR A 527 -27.58 -2.32 4.37
N GLY A 528 -27.76 -3.02 5.50
CA GLY A 528 -28.16 -4.44 5.55
C GLY A 528 -27.00 -5.41 5.35
N ALA A 529 -25.74 -4.96 5.47
CA ALA A 529 -24.61 -5.87 5.43
C ALA A 529 -24.56 -6.75 6.68
N ARG A 530 -24.21 -8.03 6.49
CA ARG A 530 -24.17 -9.03 7.56
C ARG A 530 -22.74 -9.28 8.02
N GLY A 531 -22.47 -9.14 9.31
CA GLY A 531 -21.16 -9.48 9.88
C GLY A 531 -20.90 -10.99 9.83
N VAL A 532 -19.67 -11.41 9.51
CA VAL A 532 -19.23 -12.80 9.65
C VAL A 532 -18.57 -12.95 11.03
N VAL A 533 -19.26 -13.64 11.94
CA VAL A 533 -18.81 -13.88 13.32
C VAL A 533 -18.40 -15.34 13.46
N VAL A 534 -17.20 -15.57 13.98
CA VAL A 534 -16.66 -16.91 14.14
C VAL A 534 -16.94 -17.47 15.53
N TYR A 535 -17.10 -18.80 15.62
CA TYR A 535 -17.24 -19.54 16.88
C TYR A 535 -16.34 -20.78 16.89
N GLY A 536 -16.22 -21.46 18.03
CA GLY A 536 -15.47 -22.71 18.16
C GLY A 536 -14.28 -22.58 19.11
N ASN A 537 -13.20 -23.31 18.83
CA ASN A 537 -12.02 -23.34 19.71
C ASN A 537 -11.25 -22.01 19.69
N GLU A 538 -10.82 -21.52 20.86
CA GLU A 538 -10.05 -20.28 21.03
C GLU A 538 -8.56 -20.40 20.64
N GLY A 539 -8.23 -21.24 19.66
CA GLY A 539 -6.88 -21.39 19.12
C GLY A 539 -6.82 -21.05 17.63
N GLY A 540 -5.68 -20.56 17.16
CA GLY A 540 -5.48 -20.12 15.76
C GLY A 540 -5.58 -18.60 15.58
N LEU A 541 -5.55 -18.15 14.32
CA LEU A 541 -5.55 -16.73 13.95
C LEU A 541 -6.77 -15.98 14.51
N LEU A 542 -7.94 -16.63 14.49
CA LEU A 542 -9.21 -15.98 14.84
C LEU A 542 -9.62 -16.16 16.31
N ALA A 543 -8.75 -16.70 17.16
CA ALA A 543 -9.01 -16.93 18.58
C ALA A 543 -9.47 -15.68 19.34
N ARG A 544 -8.89 -14.52 19.02
CA ARG A 544 -9.24 -13.25 19.67
C ARG A 544 -10.58 -12.71 19.16
N HIS A 545 -10.92 -12.94 17.89
CA HIS A 545 -12.23 -12.57 17.33
C HIS A 545 -13.37 -13.34 17.97
N ILE A 546 -13.18 -14.62 18.30
CA ILE A 546 -14.18 -15.43 19.05
C ILE A 546 -14.47 -14.77 20.41
N ARG A 547 -13.42 -14.47 21.19
CA ARG A 547 -13.54 -13.86 22.52
C ARG A 547 -14.18 -12.48 22.48
N ALA A 548 -13.76 -11.65 21.52
CA ALA A 548 -14.29 -10.30 21.33
C ALA A 548 -15.66 -10.27 20.65
N ARG A 549 -16.12 -11.40 20.08
CA ARG A 549 -17.28 -11.48 19.17
C ARG A 549 -17.22 -10.45 18.02
N GLN A 550 -16.00 -10.12 17.59
CA GLN A 550 -15.76 -9.13 16.55
C GLN A 550 -15.94 -9.78 15.16
N PRO A 551 -16.72 -9.17 14.25
CA PRO A 551 -16.79 -9.61 12.86
C PRO A 551 -15.41 -9.60 12.18
N VAL A 552 -15.12 -10.63 11.38
CA VAL A 552 -13.87 -10.74 10.62
C VAL A 552 -13.98 -10.07 9.24
N VAL A 553 -15.20 -9.94 8.73
CA VAL A 553 -15.56 -9.27 7.48
C VAL A 553 -17.09 -9.08 7.46
N TYR A 554 -17.58 -8.14 6.66
CA TYR A 554 -19.01 -7.99 6.36
C TYR A 554 -19.35 -8.53 4.97
N LEU A 555 -20.56 -9.05 4.82
CA LEU A 555 -21.13 -9.44 3.53
C LEU A 555 -22.15 -8.39 3.11
N SER A 556 -21.93 -7.72 1.99
CA SER A 556 -22.91 -6.82 1.39
C SER A 556 -24.21 -7.56 1.06
N PRO A 557 -25.38 -6.88 1.02
CA PRO A 557 -26.63 -7.47 0.53
C PRO A 557 -26.54 -8.06 -0.88
N THR A 558 -25.55 -7.65 -1.67
CA THR A 558 -25.28 -8.22 -3.00
C THR A 558 -24.73 -9.65 -2.96
N ILE A 559 -24.12 -10.06 -1.84
CA ILE A 559 -23.61 -11.42 -1.65
C ILE A 559 -24.76 -12.36 -1.26
N SER A 560 -25.04 -13.33 -2.12
CA SER A 560 -26.12 -14.31 -1.95
C SER A 560 -25.86 -15.37 -0.88
N ALA A 561 -24.62 -15.48 -0.36
CA ALA A 561 -24.26 -16.49 0.64
C ALA A 561 -25.03 -16.27 1.96
N SER A 562 -26.14 -16.99 2.14
CA SER A 562 -27.04 -16.85 3.29
C SER A 562 -26.50 -17.48 4.57
N ASP A 563 -25.64 -18.50 4.46
CA ASP A 563 -25.13 -19.29 5.57
C ASP A 563 -23.61 -19.58 5.45
N ALA A 564 -23.08 -20.31 6.42
CA ALA A 564 -21.67 -20.67 6.50
C ALA A 564 -21.20 -21.53 5.32
N GLN A 565 -22.01 -22.47 4.84
CA GLN A 565 -21.62 -23.39 3.76
C GLN A 565 -21.54 -22.64 2.43
N ALA A 566 -22.56 -21.84 2.12
CA ALA A 566 -22.58 -21.00 0.93
C ALA A 566 -21.42 -19.97 0.92
N LEU A 567 -21.05 -19.44 2.09
CA LEU A 567 -19.89 -18.55 2.21
C LEU A 567 -18.58 -19.26 1.93
N VAL A 568 -18.41 -20.49 2.42
CA VAL A 568 -17.22 -21.30 2.14
C VAL A 568 -17.12 -21.60 0.66
N GLU A 569 -18.20 -22.08 0.04
CA GLU A 569 -18.25 -22.38 -1.39
C GLU A 569 -17.91 -21.15 -2.23
N LEU A 570 -18.46 -19.98 -1.88
CA LEU A 570 -18.17 -18.71 -2.54
C LEU A 570 -16.68 -18.35 -2.45
N LEU A 571 -16.09 -18.41 -1.25
CA LEU A 571 -14.68 -18.08 -1.04
C LEU A 571 -13.72 -19.10 -1.67
N GLU A 572 -14.16 -20.34 -1.89
CA GLU A 572 -13.37 -21.39 -2.56
C GLU A 572 -13.49 -21.33 -4.09
N SER A 573 -14.65 -20.97 -4.64
CA SER A 573 -14.85 -20.92 -6.09
C SER A 573 -14.46 -19.57 -6.71
N ALA A 574 -14.73 -18.46 -6.01
CA ALA A 574 -14.56 -17.12 -6.58
C ALA A 574 -13.13 -16.61 -6.52
N SER A 575 -12.80 -15.74 -7.47
CA SER A 575 -11.59 -14.92 -7.46
C SER A 575 -11.78 -13.69 -6.59
N LEU A 576 -10.95 -13.53 -5.56
CA LEU A 576 -10.96 -12.36 -4.70
C LEU A 576 -10.15 -11.21 -5.35
N VAL A 577 -10.83 -10.09 -5.61
CA VAL A 577 -10.24 -8.90 -6.24
C VAL A 577 -10.45 -7.67 -5.37
N ALA A 578 -9.57 -6.67 -5.51
CA ALA A 578 -9.73 -5.39 -4.85
C ALA A 578 -10.76 -4.52 -5.58
N SER A 579 -11.61 -3.81 -4.83
CA SER A 579 -12.64 -2.91 -5.37
C SER A 579 -12.10 -1.64 -6.08
N GLY A 580 -10.77 -1.44 -6.17
CA GLY A 580 -10.14 -0.13 -6.48
C GLY A 580 -9.14 -0.08 -7.62
#